data_AF-A0A8X8A748-F1
#
_entry.id   AF-A0A8X8A748-F1
#
_cell.length_a   1.000
_cell.length_b   1.000
_cell.length_c   1.000
_cell.angle_alpha   90.00
_cell.angle_beta   90.00
_cell.angle_gamma   90.00
#
_symmetry.space_group_name_H-M   'P 1'
#
loop_
_entity.id
_entity.type
_entity.pdbx_description
1 polymer ?
#
loop_
_entity_poly.entity_id
_entity_poly.type
_entity_poly.pdbx_seq_one_letter_code
_entity_poly.pdbx_strand_id
1 'polypeptide(L)'
;MSRYESFRRPALQKTNMKKLLVSTGSQKIYSPMTIVVCGIAKMFVGELVETARFVMKERKESGPTRPCHSREAYRRLKLEGKVPKRSVTKALSVDGTQAHIW
;
A
#
# COMPACT_ATOMS: atom_id res chain seq x y z
N MET A 1 12.96 -26.36 2.57
CA MET A 1 12.46 -25.97 1.23
C MET A 1 11.22 -25.05 1.25
N SER A 2 10.20 -25.32 2.06
CA SER A 2 8.87 -24.66 2.00
C SER A 2 8.86 -23.12 2.06
N ARG A 3 9.76 -22.46 2.81
CA ARG A 3 9.73 -20.99 2.98
C ARG A 3 10.09 -20.20 1.71
N TYR A 4 11.14 -20.62 1.00
CA TYR A 4 11.57 -19.95 -0.23
C TYR A 4 10.54 -20.15 -1.36
N GLU A 5 9.96 -21.35 -1.41
CA GLU A 5 8.90 -21.69 -2.35
C GLU A 5 7.65 -20.81 -2.15
N SER A 6 7.28 -20.62 -0.89
CA SER A 6 6.18 -19.76 -0.45
C SER A 6 6.45 -18.26 -0.64
N PHE A 7 7.71 -17.85 -0.88
CA PHE A 7 8.05 -16.46 -1.22
C PHE A 7 8.14 -16.24 -2.74
N ARG A 8 8.63 -17.24 -3.47
CA ARG A 8 8.79 -17.20 -4.93
C ARG A 8 7.44 -17.29 -5.67
N ARG A 9 6.58 -18.24 -5.29
CA ARG A 9 5.28 -18.49 -5.94
C ARG A 9 4.16 -17.47 -5.71
N PRO A 10 4.01 -16.77 -4.58
CA PRO A 10 2.85 -15.92 -4.36
C PRO A 10 2.82 -14.76 -5.35
N ALA A 11 1.67 -14.64 -6.02
CA ALA A 11 1.34 -13.54 -6.90
C ALA A 11 -0.07 -13.09 -6.57
N LEU A 12 -0.31 -11.78 -6.68
CA LEU A 12 -1.66 -11.24 -6.55
C LEU A 12 -2.48 -11.64 -7.77
N GLN A 13 -3.73 -12.08 -7.53
CA GLN A 13 -4.64 -12.49 -8.59
C GLN A 13 -4.93 -11.30 -9.51
N LYS A 14 -4.50 -11.40 -10.77
CA LYS A 14 -4.64 -10.34 -11.78
C LYS A 14 -6.09 -9.88 -11.94
N THR A 15 -7.06 -10.81 -11.85
CA THR A 15 -8.49 -10.51 -11.94
C THR A 15 -8.96 -9.57 -10.83
N ASN A 16 -8.55 -9.83 -9.58
CA ASN A 16 -8.93 -8.98 -8.44
C ASN A 16 -8.23 -7.62 -8.51
N MET A 17 -6.96 -7.61 -8.95
CA MET A 17 -6.23 -6.37 -9.15
C MET A 17 -6.88 -5.51 -10.24
N LYS A 18 -7.31 -6.12 -11.34
CA LYS A 18 -8.04 -5.43 -12.40
C LYS A 18 -9.34 -4.82 -11.87
N LYS A 19 -10.13 -5.58 -11.09
CA LYS A 19 -11.37 -5.05 -10.45
C LYS A 19 -11.08 -3.84 -9.56
N LEU A 20 -10.04 -3.89 -8.73
CA LEU A 20 -9.62 -2.78 -7.86
C LEU A 20 -9.17 -1.54 -8.65
N LEU A 21 -8.42 -1.74 -9.74
CA LEU A 21 -7.99 -0.65 -10.60
C LEU A 21 -9.19 0.02 -11.29
N VAL A 22 -10.20 -0.75 -11.73
CA VAL A 22 -11.44 -0.19 -12.31
C VAL A 22 -12.17 0.63 -11.26
N SER A 23 -12.35 0.08 -10.05
CA SER A 23 -13.08 0.76 -8.97
C SER A 23 -12.40 2.04 -8.49
N THR A 24 -11.09 2.18 -8.72
CA THR A 24 -10.32 3.38 -8.36
C THR A 24 -10.48 4.51 -9.41
N GLY A 25 -11.15 4.25 -10.54
CA GLY A 25 -11.40 5.24 -11.59
C GLY A 25 -10.54 5.07 -12.85
N SER A 26 -9.72 4.02 -12.94
CA SER A 26 -8.97 3.71 -14.17
C SER A 26 -9.91 3.05 -15.19
N GLN A 27 -10.50 3.84 -16.09
CA GLN A 27 -11.45 3.36 -17.11
C GLN A 27 -10.80 2.46 -18.17
N LYS A 28 -9.49 2.63 -18.44
CA LYS A 28 -8.74 1.81 -19.41
C LYS A 28 -7.60 1.09 -18.70
N ILE A 29 -7.74 -0.22 -18.49
CA ILE A 29 -6.71 -1.06 -17.85
C ILE A 29 -6.13 -2.02 -18.86
N TYR A 30 -4.81 -1.93 -19.03
CA TYR A 30 -4.04 -2.82 -19.88
C TYR A 30 -3.52 -4.03 -19.07
N SER A 31 -3.40 -5.18 -19.72
CA SER A 31 -2.82 -6.39 -19.12
C SER A 31 -1.42 -6.17 -18.51
N PRO A 32 -0.44 -5.53 -19.21
CA PRO A 32 0.88 -5.27 -18.63
C PRO A 32 0.84 -4.34 -17.41
N MET A 33 -0.06 -3.36 -17.39
CA MET A 33 -0.26 -2.47 -16.22
C MET A 33 -0.66 -3.29 -14.98
N THR A 34 -1.54 -4.27 -15.14
CA THR A 34 -1.96 -5.15 -14.02
C THR A 34 -0.77 -5.94 -13.46
N ILE A 35 0.14 -6.40 -14.32
CA ILE A 35 1.37 -7.11 -13.90
C ILE A 35 2.26 -6.18 -13.07
N VAL A 36 2.49 -4.96 -13.55
CA VAL A 36 3.30 -3.96 -12.84
C VAL A 36 2.71 -3.65 -11.47
N VAL A 37 1.41 -3.38 -11.40
CA VAL A 37 0.74 -3.07 -10.12
C VAL A 37 0.81 -4.25 -9.16
N CYS A 38 0.61 -5.49 -9.63
CA CYS A 38 0.81 -6.68 -8.82
C CYS A 38 2.26 -6.80 -8.29
N GLY A 39 3.25 -6.43 -9.11
CA GLY A 39 4.67 -6.43 -8.72
C GLY A 39 4.97 -5.41 -7.63
N ILE A 40 4.53 -4.16 -7.82
CA ILE A 40 4.69 -3.07 -6.84
C ILE A 40 4.01 -3.44 -5.51
N ALA A 41 2.78 -3.96 -5.57
CA ALA A 41 2.07 -4.38 -4.37
C ALA A 41 2.78 -5.55 -3.66
N LYS A 42 3.37 -6.50 -4.39
CA LYS A 42 4.17 -7.58 -3.80
C LYS A 42 5.43 -7.05 -3.11
N MET A 43 6.13 -6.09 -3.72
CA MET A 43 7.30 -5.44 -3.10
C MET A 43 6.93 -4.74 -1.80
N PHE A 44 5.84 -3.97 -1.81
CA PHE A 44 5.34 -3.26 -0.63
C PHE A 44 5.00 -4.22 0.52
N VAL A 45 4.29 -5.32 0.24
CA VAL A 45 3.98 -6.33 1.26
C VAL A 45 5.23 -7.00 1.81
N GLY A 46 6.23 -7.26 0.95
CA GLY A 46 7.51 -7.85 1.37
C GLY A 46 8.23 -6.98 2.40
N GLU A 47 8.38 -5.69 2.09
CA GLU A 47 9.02 -4.73 2.99
C GLU A 47 8.23 -4.57 4.31
N LEU A 48 6.91 -4.50 4.24
CA LEU A 48 6.06 -4.42 5.44
C LEU A 48 6.23 -5.62 6.37
N VAL A 49 6.27 -6.84 5.82
CA VAL A 49 6.45 -8.07 6.59
C VAL A 49 7.86 -8.18 7.17
N GLU A 50 8.87 -7.75 6.41
CA GLU A 50 10.26 -7.69 6.89
C GLU A 50 10.42 -6.74 8.07
N THR A 51 9.90 -5.52 7.96
CA THR A 51 9.90 -4.55 9.06
C THR A 51 9.08 -5.06 10.26
N ALA A 52 7.95 -5.74 10.03
CA ALA A 52 7.17 -6.33 11.12
C ALA A 52 7.93 -7.43 11.85
N ARG A 53 8.75 -8.22 11.14
CA ARG A 53 9.66 -9.19 11.77
C ARG A 53 10.79 -8.52 12.53
N PHE A 54 11.29 -7.37 12.06
CA PHE A 54 12.27 -6.57 12.79
C PHE A 54 11.72 -6.05 14.12
N VAL A 55 10.52 -5.44 14.10
CA VAL A 55 9.81 -4.97 15.31
C VAL A 55 9.61 -6.11 16.33
N MET A 56 9.25 -7.30 15.85
CA MET A 56 9.06 -8.46 16.72
C MET A 56 10.37 -8.89 17.41
N LYS A 57 11.49 -8.89 16.67
CA LYS A 57 12.82 -9.21 17.20
C LYS A 57 13.28 -8.18 18.25
N GLU A 58 13.09 -6.89 17.99
CA GLU A 58 13.42 -5.82 18.95
C GLU A 58 12.67 -5.99 20.27
N ARG A 59 11.40 -6.41 20.19
CA ARG A 59 10.54 -6.65 21.36
C ARG A 59 10.78 -8.00 22.04
N LYS A 60 11.72 -8.81 21.52
CA LYS A 60 11.99 -10.19 21.98
C LYS A 60 10.74 -11.08 21.98
N GLU A 61 9.78 -10.78 21.10
CA GLU A 61 8.59 -11.60 20.89
C GLU A 61 8.93 -12.74 19.92
N SER A 62 8.32 -13.91 20.11
CA SER A 62 8.49 -15.07 19.23
C SER A 62 7.12 -15.60 18.78
N GLY A 63 7.11 -16.32 17.66
CA GLY A 63 5.89 -16.87 17.06
C GLY A 63 5.38 -16.11 15.82
N PRO A 64 4.08 -16.21 15.49
CA PRO A 64 3.48 -15.53 14.35
C PRO A 64 3.47 -14.01 14.48
N THR A 65 3.55 -13.29 13.37
CA THR A 65 3.47 -11.83 13.34
C THR A 65 2.07 -11.37 13.77
N ARG A 66 1.98 -10.68 14.91
CA ARG A 66 0.74 -10.12 15.47
C ARG A 66 0.37 -8.80 14.78
N PRO A 67 -0.91 -8.39 14.81
CA PRO A 67 -1.35 -7.12 14.21
C PRO A 67 -0.62 -5.88 14.75
N CYS A 68 -0.17 -5.91 16.01
CA CYS A 68 0.64 -4.83 16.59
C CYS A 68 1.97 -4.61 15.84
N HIS A 69 2.62 -5.69 15.39
CA HIS A 69 3.87 -5.62 14.64
C HIS A 69 3.67 -5.02 13.25
N SER A 70 2.60 -5.41 12.55
CA SER A 70 2.30 -4.87 11.23
C SER A 70 1.91 -3.38 11.28
N ARG A 71 1.15 -2.96 12.31
CA ARG A 71 0.82 -1.54 12.51
C ARG A 71 2.05 -0.70 12.80
N GLU A 72 2.94 -1.19 13.67
CA GLU A 72 4.19 -0.50 13.99
C GLU A 72 5.14 -0.47 12.79
N ALA A 73 5.24 -1.55 12.02
CA ALA A 73 5.98 -1.59 10.78
C ALA A 73 5.48 -0.55 9.77
N TYR A 74 4.16 -0.47 9.58
CA TYR A 74 3.56 0.54 8.70
C TYR A 74 3.85 1.97 9.18
N ARG A 75 3.82 2.22 10.50
CA ARG A 75 4.18 3.52 11.08
C ARG A 75 5.62 3.89 10.74
N ARG A 76 6.57 2.96 10.88
CA ARG A 76 7.99 3.18 10.55
C ARG A 76 8.20 3.46 9.06
N LEU A 77 7.62 2.64 8.20
CA LEU A 77 7.72 2.82 6.74
C LEU A 77 7.12 4.17 6.28
N LYS A 78 6.06 4.63 6.96
CA LYS A 78 5.48 5.95 6.68
C LYS A 78 6.41 7.09 7.07
N LEU A 79 7.13 6.97 8.18
CA LEU A 79 8.12 7.95 8.63
C LEU A 79 9.36 7.97 7.72
N GLU A 80 9.78 6.80 7.22
CA GLU A 80 10.86 6.66 6.24
C GLU A 80 10.47 7.20 4.84
N GLY A 81 9.20 7.55 4.62
CA GLY A 81 8.72 8.07 3.34
C GLY A 81 8.54 7.00 2.26
N LYS A 82 8.60 5.71 2.61
CA LYS A 82 8.47 4.58 1.67
C LYS A 82 7.02 4.20 1.38
N VAL A 83 6.07 4.73 2.15
CA VAL A 83 4.64 4.58 1.88
C VAL A 83 4.17 5.71 0.97
N PRO A 84 3.45 5.40 -0.13
CA PRO A 84 2.84 6.43 -0.98
C PRO A 84 1.99 7.39 -0.15
N LYS A 85 2.33 8.68 -0.18
CA LYS A 85 1.56 9.74 0.49
C LYS A 85 0.31 10.02 -0.34
N ARG A 86 -0.85 10.07 0.33
CA ARG A 86 -2.08 10.51 -0.31
C ARG A 86 -1.92 11.99 -0.63
N SER A 87 -1.76 12.35 -1.91
CA SER A 87 -1.91 13.73 -2.36
C SER A 87 -3.40 14.06 -2.31
N VAL A 88 -3.89 14.49 -1.14
CA VAL A 88 -5.20 15.13 -1.09
C VAL A 88 -4.97 16.47 -1.76
N THR A 89 -5.41 16.62 -3.01
CA THR A 89 -5.71 17.96 -3.53
C THR A 89 -6.78 18.49 -2.60
N LYS A 90 -6.39 19.35 -1.66
CA LYS A 90 -7.32 20.11 -0.84
C LYS A 90 -8.15 20.86 -1.86
N ALA A 91 -9.39 20.43 -2.10
CA ALA A 91 -10.33 21.21 -2.86
C ALA A 91 -10.35 22.57 -2.18
N LEU A 92 -9.80 23.58 -2.85
CA LEU A 92 -10.00 24.97 -2.47
C LEU A 92 -11.52 25.12 -2.51
N SER A 93 -12.14 25.17 -1.34
CA SER A 93 -13.55 25.54 -1.25
C SER A 93 -13.61 26.97 -1.77
N VAL A 94 -14.28 27.11 -2.90
CA VAL A 94 -14.69 28.40 -3.44
C VAL A 94 -15.94 28.76 -2.63
N ASP A 95 -15.74 29.16 -1.38
CA ASP A 95 -16.81 29.76 -0.59
C ASP A 95 -16.86 31.24 -0.97
N GLY A 96 -18.01 31.64 -1.51
CA GLY A 96 -18.24 32.94 -2.10
C GLY A 96 -18.07 34.11 -1.13
N THR A 97 -17.98 35.30 -1.70
CA THR A 97 -18.73 36.54 -1.37
C THR A 97 -17.94 37.69 -1.99
N GLN A 98 -18.47 38.29 -3.06
CA GLN A 98 -18.49 39.74 -3.25
C GLN A 98 -19.32 40.04 -4.51
N ALA A 99 -20.64 40.02 -4.34
CA ALA A 99 -21.49 40.95 -5.05
C ALA A 99 -21.27 42.32 -4.39
N HIS A 100 -20.46 43.17 -4.99
CA HIS A 100 -20.41 44.59 -4.71
C HIS A 100 -20.51 45.34 -6.04
N ILE A 101 -21.74 45.82 -6.31
CA ILE A 101 -22.03 47.15 -6.85
C ILE A 101 -20.79 48.00 -7.17
N TRP A 102 -20.48 48.17 -8.46
CA TRP A 102 -20.74 49.38 -9.28
C TRP A 102 -20.72 48.98 -10.76
#